data_AF-A0A2S9Y477-F1
#
_entry.id   AF-A0A2S9Y477-F1
#
_cell.length_a   1.000
_cell.length_b   1.000
_cell.length_c   1.000
_cell.angle_alpha   90.00
_cell.angle_beta   90.00
_cell.angle_gamma   90.00
#
_symmetry.space_group_name_H-M   'P 1'
#
loop_
_entity.id
_entity.type
_entity.pdbx_description
1 polymer ?
#
loop_
_entity_poly.entity_id
_entity_poly.type
_entity_poly.pdbx_seq_one_letter_code
_entity_poly.pdbx_strand_id
1 'polypeptide(L)'
;MTSSSKSSGAAAAPPPDPVQAVLDLFEGPLADIQFPDLDRETLREVAGEVERRRAELCAALETVQAARNNLDDGQAALLEQVRRAHAYASVYAEGDEALSAALADIKLDARKLAPKQKRGRPRKKSGKQQTSLSVAEDAA
;
A
#
# COMPACT_ATOMS: atom_id res chain seq x y z
N MET A 1 -21.56 0.21 3.11
CA MET A 1 -20.23 0.14 3.75
C MET A 1 -19.20 0.11 2.63
N THR A 2 -18.73 1.29 2.24
CA THR A 2 -17.74 1.47 1.18
C THR A 2 -16.35 1.29 1.76
N SER A 3 -15.73 0.14 1.51
CA SER A 3 -14.33 -0.10 1.85
C SER A 3 -13.44 0.63 0.85
N SER A 4 -13.02 1.86 1.17
CA SER A 4 -11.93 2.53 0.46
C SER A 4 -10.60 1.97 0.93
N SER A 5 -10.03 1.03 0.17
CA SER A 5 -8.60 0.72 0.26
C SER A 5 -7.81 1.85 -0.39
N LYS A 6 -7.51 2.91 0.38
CA LYS A 6 -6.63 3.99 -0.05
C LYS A 6 -5.20 3.63 0.33
N SER A 7 -4.55 2.80 -0.48
CA SER A 7 -3.11 2.53 -0.40
C SER A 7 -2.53 2.40 -1.81
N SER A 8 -2.30 3.54 -2.46
CA SER A 8 -1.34 3.62 -3.55
C SER A 8 -0.96 5.07 -3.77
N GLY A 9 0.31 5.41 -3.51
CA GLY A 9 0.92 6.70 -3.84
C GLY A 9 0.48 7.86 -2.95
N ALA A 10 0.98 7.91 -1.70
CA ALA A 10 1.13 9.19 -1.00
C ALA A 10 2.28 9.97 -1.68
N ALA A 11 2.06 10.40 -2.94
CA ALA A 11 2.87 11.43 -3.56
C ALA A 11 2.82 12.63 -2.61
N ALA A 12 4.01 13.09 -2.21
CA ALA A 12 4.27 14.08 -1.17
C ALA A 12 3.09 15.06 -0.99
N ALA A 13 2.33 14.87 0.09
CA ALA A 13 1.23 15.77 0.39
C ALA A 13 1.80 17.19 0.55
N PRO A 14 1.13 18.24 0.02
CA PRO A 14 1.54 19.63 0.17
C PRO A 14 1.72 20.00 1.65
N PRO A 15 2.36 21.15 1.98
CA PRO A 15 2.43 21.56 3.38
C PRO A 15 1.02 21.57 3.96
N PRO A 16 0.83 21.14 5.22
CA PRO A 16 -0.50 21.04 5.80
C PRO A 16 -1.19 22.41 5.71
N ASP A 17 -2.48 22.42 5.36
CA ASP A 17 -3.30 23.63 5.13
C ASP A 17 -3.00 24.84 6.06
N PRO A 18 -2.81 24.69 7.39
CA PRO A 18 -2.46 25.83 8.24
C PRO A 18 -1.09 26.45 7.98
N VAL A 19 -0.10 25.67 7.53
CA VAL A 19 1.25 26.19 7.19
C VAL A 19 1.18 27.03 5.93
N GLN A 20 0.47 26.56 4.91
CA GLN A 20 0.28 27.35 3.68
C GLN A 20 -0.47 28.66 3.97
N ALA A 21 -1.52 28.61 4.79
CA ALA A 21 -2.26 29.81 5.17
C ALA A 21 -1.40 30.87 5.89
N VAL A 22 -0.44 30.44 6.71
CA VAL A 22 0.52 31.36 7.35
C VAL A 22 1.51 31.91 6.32
N LEU A 23 2.04 31.07 5.43
CA LEU A 23 2.94 31.53 4.36
C LEU A 23 2.26 32.59 3.48
N ASP A 24 1.01 32.36 3.07
CA ASP A 24 0.23 33.30 2.27
C ASP A 24 0.02 34.64 3.00
N LEU A 25 -0.12 34.60 4.33
CA LEU A 25 -0.26 35.80 5.16
C LEU A 25 1.04 36.64 5.19
N PHE A 26 2.20 35.98 5.24
CA PHE A 26 3.52 36.62 5.15
C PHE A 26 3.89 37.04 3.72
N GLU A 27 3.22 36.51 2.70
CA GLU A 27 3.36 36.98 1.32
C GLU A 27 2.43 38.17 0.98
N GLY A 28 1.32 38.31 1.70
CA GLY A 28 0.37 39.40 1.52
C GLY A 28 0.39 40.43 2.65
N PRO A 29 -0.59 40.40 3.56
CA PRO A 29 -0.82 41.49 4.52
C PRO A 29 0.28 41.69 5.56
N LEU A 30 1.15 40.70 5.80
CA LEU A 30 2.29 40.81 6.72
C LEU A 30 3.63 40.90 5.99
N ALA A 31 3.64 41.20 4.68
CA ALA A 31 4.86 41.23 3.87
C ALA A 31 5.93 42.20 4.35
N ASP A 32 5.53 43.28 5.04
CA ASP A 32 6.43 44.31 5.57
C ASP A 32 6.87 44.04 7.03
N ILE A 33 6.36 42.98 7.66
CA ILE A 33 6.69 42.65 9.05
C ILE A 33 7.96 41.80 9.08
N GLN A 34 8.95 42.29 9.82
CA GLN A 34 10.17 41.57 10.14
C GLN A 34 10.24 41.30 11.64
N PHE A 35 10.18 40.03 12.02
CA PHE A 35 10.59 39.60 13.35
C PHE A 35 12.06 39.15 13.30
N PRO A 36 12.77 39.14 14.44
CA PRO A 36 14.21 38.86 14.47
C PRO A 36 14.63 37.54 13.80
N ASP A 37 13.82 36.49 13.90
CA ASP A 37 14.10 35.15 13.34
C ASP A 37 13.04 34.69 12.33
N LEU A 38 12.02 35.52 12.08
CA LEU A 38 10.84 35.14 11.30
C LEU A 38 10.40 36.31 10.42
N ASP A 39 10.59 36.14 9.13
CA ASP A 39 10.13 37.05 8.11
C ASP A 39 9.72 36.25 6.87
N ARG A 40 9.28 36.96 5.84
CA ARG A 40 8.88 36.34 4.58
C ARG A 40 10.00 35.53 3.92
N GLU A 41 11.24 36.01 3.99
CA GLU A 41 12.37 35.37 3.30
C GLU A 41 12.76 34.06 3.98
N THR A 42 12.95 34.10 5.30
CA THR A 42 13.25 32.93 6.13
C THR A 42 12.16 31.86 6.02
N LEU A 43 10.87 32.25 6.07
CA LEU A 43 9.75 31.31 5.89
C LEU A 43 9.72 30.68 4.49
N ARG A 44 10.01 31.46 3.44
CA ARG A 44 10.10 30.96 2.06
C ARG A 44 11.27 30.00 1.89
N GLU A 45 12.42 30.28 2.49
CA GLU A 45 13.59 29.40 2.47
C GLU A 45 13.27 28.05 3.14
N VAL A 46 12.68 28.09 4.34
CA VAL A 46 12.30 26.87 5.06
C VAL A 46 11.24 26.07 4.29
N ALA A 47 10.24 26.73 3.69
CA ALA A 47 9.26 26.07 2.85
C ALA A 47 9.91 25.42 1.60
N GLY A 48 10.81 26.14 0.93
CA GLY A 48 11.57 25.63 -0.22
C GLY A 48 12.45 24.43 0.15
N GLU A 49 13.08 24.45 1.32
CA GLU A 49 13.86 23.34 1.85
C GLU A 49 12.98 22.09 2.09
N VAL A 50 11.78 22.25 2.64
CA VAL A 50 10.83 21.15 2.83
C VAL A 50 10.39 20.57 1.49
N GLU A 51 10.10 21.40 0.49
CA GLU A 51 9.76 20.93 -0.86
C GLU A 51 10.92 20.20 -1.54
N ARG A 52 12.16 20.68 -1.38
CA ARG A 52 13.34 19.97 -1.89
C ARG A 52 13.47 18.58 -1.26
N ARG A 53 13.36 18.49 0.07
CA ARG A 53 13.41 17.20 0.80
C ARG A 53 12.28 16.26 0.39
N ARG A 54 11.10 16.80 0.05
CA ARG A 54 9.98 16.00 -0.49
C ARG A 54 10.30 15.44 -1.86
N ALA A 55 10.88 16.24 -2.75
CA ALA A 55 11.32 15.77 -4.06
C ALA A 55 12.39 14.67 -3.93
N GLU A 56 13.37 14.86 -3.04
CA GLU A 56 14.40 13.86 -2.72
C GLU A 56 13.77 12.55 -2.19
N LEU A 57 12.79 12.64 -1.29
CA LEU A 57 12.06 11.48 -0.78
C LEU A 57 11.31 10.74 -1.89
N CYS A 58 10.62 11.47 -2.77
CA CYS A 58 9.91 10.88 -3.91
C CYS A 58 10.87 10.10 -4.82
N ALA A 59 12.01 10.69 -5.20
CA ALA A 59 13.02 10.02 -6.02
C ALA A 59 13.60 8.77 -5.33
N ALA A 60 13.84 8.83 -4.02
CA ALA A 60 14.30 7.69 -3.24
C ALA A 60 13.26 6.55 -3.22
N LEU A 61 11.97 6.88 -3.06
CA LEU A 61 10.88 5.90 -3.07
C LEU A 61 10.73 5.22 -4.44
N GLU A 62 10.90 5.96 -5.53
CA GLU A 62 10.94 5.38 -6.89
C GLU A 62 12.10 4.40 -7.04
N THR A 63 13.28 4.75 -6.53
CA THR A 63 14.47 3.88 -6.54
C THR A 63 14.22 2.60 -5.73
N VAL A 64 13.60 2.72 -4.55
CA VAL A 64 13.21 1.57 -3.72
C VAL A 64 12.22 0.67 -4.46
N GLN A 65 11.25 1.25 -5.16
CA GLN A 65 10.27 0.48 -5.92
C GLN A 65 10.94 -0.27 -7.09
N ALA A 66 11.86 0.37 -7.81
CA ALA A 66 12.63 -0.27 -8.86
C ALA A 66 13.49 -1.43 -8.31
N ALA A 67 14.16 -1.23 -7.18
CA ALA A 67 14.96 -2.27 -6.53
C ALA A 67 14.12 -3.47 -6.10
N ARG A 68 12.89 -3.25 -5.61
CA ARG A 68 11.93 -4.32 -5.29
C ARG A 68 11.53 -5.11 -6.52
N ASN A 69 11.18 -4.44 -7.61
CA ASN A 69 10.81 -5.12 -8.86
C ASN A 69 11.97 -5.97 -9.38
N ASN A 70 13.20 -5.44 -9.39
CA ASN A 70 14.40 -6.17 -9.80
C ASN A 70 14.67 -7.41 -8.92
N LEU A 71 14.42 -7.29 -7.61
CA LEU A 71 14.55 -8.43 -6.69
C LEU A 71 13.52 -9.51 -7.01
N ASP A 72 12.26 -9.13 -7.22
CA ASP A 72 11.18 -10.06 -7.54
C ASP A 72 11.46 -10.78 -8.88
N ASP A 73 11.92 -10.04 -9.90
CA ASP A 73 12.32 -10.61 -11.19
C ASP A 73 13.50 -11.59 -11.05
N GLY A 74 14.51 -11.23 -10.27
CA GLY A 74 15.66 -12.09 -9.99
C GLY A 74 15.27 -13.36 -9.24
N GLN A 75 14.36 -13.26 -8.28
CA GLN A 75 13.82 -14.42 -7.56
C GLN A 75 13.01 -15.34 -8.47
N ALA A 76 12.19 -14.76 -9.36
CA ALA A 76 11.42 -15.54 -10.34
C ALA A 76 12.35 -16.28 -11.31
N ALA A 77 13.37 -15.61 -11.84
CA ALA A 77 14.37 -16.22 -12.72
C ALA A 77 15.14 -17.36 -12.04
N LEU A 78 15.56 -17.15 -10.79
CA LEU A 78 16.21 -18.19 -10.00
C LEU A 78 15.29 -19.38 -9.76
N LEU A 79 14.02 -19.16 -9.41
CA LEU A 79 13.07 -20.23 -9.17
C LEU A 79 12.85 -21.09 -10.42
N GLU A 80 12.74 -20.47 -11.60
CA GLU A 80 12.66 -21.19 -12.88
C GLU A 80 13.91 -22.05 -13.14
N GLN A 81 15.10 -21.53 -12.85
CA GLN A 81 16.34 -22.29 -13.00
C GLN A 81 16.41 -23.46 -12.03
N VAL A 82 16.01 -23.26 -10.77
CA VAL A 82 15.97 -24.31 -9.75
C VAL A 82 14.95 -25.39 -10.11
N ARG A 83 13.79 -25.04 -10.67
CA ARG A 83 12.82 -26.02 -11.18
C ARG A 83 13.40 -26.92 -12.26
N ARG A 84 14.11 -26.34 -13.22
CA ARG A 84 14.78 -27.11 -14.29
C ARG A 84 15.88 -27.99 -13.72
N ALA A 85 16.70 -27.46 -12.81
CA ALA A 85 17.76 -28.21 -12.15
C ALA A 85 17.20 -29.38 -11.34
N HIS A 86 16.09 -29.18 -10.62
CA HIS A 86 15.39 -30.22 -9.89
C HIS A 86 14.85 -31.30 -10.82
N ALA A 87 14.22 -30.92 -11.93
CA ALA A 87 13.74 -31.89 -12.93
C ALA A 87 14.89 -32.75 -13.51
N TYR A 88 16.04 -32.15 -13.81
CA TYR A 88 17.21 -32.91 -14.27
C TYR A 88 17.78 -33.81 -13.18
N ALA A 89 17.83 -33.34 -11.94
CA ALA A 89 18.25 -34.15 -10.80
C ALA A 89 17.31 -35.34 -10.58
N SER A 90 16.00 -35.16 -10.78
CA SER A 90 15.02 -36.25 -10.66
C SER A 90 15.26 -37.35 -11.70
N VAL A 91 15.55 -36.99 -12.95
CA VAL A 91 15.89 -37.98 -14.00
C VAL A 91 17.20 -38.71 -13.68
N TYR A 92 18.20 -37.99 -13.16
CA TYR A 92 19.47 -38.60 -12.75
C TYR A 92 19.30 -39.58 -11.57
N ALA A 93 18.36 -39.28 -10.65
CA ALA A 93 18.13 -40.07 -9.45
C ALA A 93 17.29 -41.34 -9.66
N GLU A 94 16.78 -41.62 -10.87
CA GLU A 94 15.94 -42.81 -11.13
C GLU A 94 16.59 -44.15 -10.74
N GLY A 95 17.93 -44.20 -10.65
CA GLY A 95 18.67 -45.38 -10.18
C GLY A 95 19.15 -45.34 -8.72
N ASP A 96 18.83 -44.27 -7.98
CA ASP A 96 19.25 -44.04 -6.59
C ASP A 96 18.04 -43.67 -5.73
N GLU A 97 17.55 -44.64 -4.95
CA GLU A 97 16.38 -44.47 -4.08
C GLU A 97 16.61 -43.43 -2.99
N ALA A 98 17.83 -43.32 -2.45
CA ALA A 98 18.15 -42.36 -1.40
C ALA A 98 18.14 -40.92 -1.96
N LEU A 99 18.70 -40.73 -3.16
CA LEU A 99 18.70 -39.44 -3.84
C LEU A 99 17.29 -39.04 -4.30
N SER A 100 16.50 -39.99 -4.80
CA SER A 100 15.10 -39.76 -5.18
C SER A 100 14.24 -39.33 -3.99
N ALA A 101 14.41 -39.97 -2.82
CA ALA A 101 13.71 -39.59 -1.60
C ALA A 101 14.08 -38.15 -1.15
N ALA A 102 15.37 -37.80 -1.21
CA ALA A 102 15.84 -36.46 -0.86
C ALA A 102 15.27 -35.37 -1.80
N LEU A 103 15.16 -35.66 -3.10
CA LEU A 103 14.58 -34.73 -4.07
C LEU A 103 13.06 -34.58 -3.92
N ALA A 104 12.36 -35.64 -3.50
CA ALA A 104 10.91 -35.62 -3.29
C ALA A 104 10.48 -34.71 -2.12
N ASP A 105 11.35 -34.53 -1.13
CA ASP A 105 11.09 -33.64 0.01
C ASP A 105 11.16 -32.15 -0.36
N ILE A 106 11.80 -31.80 -1.48
CA ILE A 106 11.94 -30.42 -1.94
C ILE A 106 10.67 -29.95 -2.67
N LYS A 107 9.93 -29.03 -2.05
CA LYS A 107 8.71 -28.45 -2.61
C LYS A 107 8.98 -27.08 -3.26
N LEU A 108 9.15 -27.07 -4.58
CA LEU A 108 9.38 -25.85 -5.36
C LEU A 108 8.09 -25.13 -5.78
N ASP A 109 6.95 -25.83 -5.75
CA ASP A 109 5.64 -25.28 -6.11
C ASP A 109 4.82 -24.90 -4.88
N ALA A 110 5.25 -23.85 -4.20
CA ALA A 110 4.34 -23.09 -3.35
C ALA A 110 3.41 -22.26 -4.24
N ARG A 111 2.52 -22.92 -5.01
CA ARG A 111 1.35 -22.23 -5.60
C ARG A 111 0.61 -21.59 -4.43
N LYS A 112 0.61 -20.26 -4.34
CA LYS A 112 -0.34 -19.52 -3.50
C LYS A 112 -1.73 -19.80 -4.07
N LEU A 113 -2.34 -20.92 -3.67
CA LEU A 113 -3.75 -21.17 -3.94
C LEU A 113 -4.52 -20.05 -3.24
N ALA A 114 -5.04 -19.11 -4.03
CA ALA A 114 -5.96 -18.11 -3.53
C ALA A 114 -7.09 -18.84 -2.76
N PRO A 115 -7.46 -18.38 -1.56
CA PRO A 115 -8.46 -19.07 -0.75
C PRO A 115 -9.77 -19.14 -1.54
N LYS A 116 -10.26 -20.38 -1.78
CA LYS A 116 -11.55 -20.62 -2.41
C LYS A 116 -12.64 -20.02 -1.52
N GLN A 117 -13.12 -18.83 -1.89
CA GLN A 117 -14.30 -18.21 -1.28
C GLN A 117 -15.47 -19.19 -1.43
N LYS A 118 -15.93 -19.74 -0.30
CA LYS A 118 -17.15 -20.56 -0.26
C LYS A 118 -18.31 -19.70 -0.73
N ARG A 119 -18.74 -19.90 -1.99
CA ARG A 119 -19.94 -19.29 -2.56
C ARG A 119 -21.11 -19.51 -1.59
N GLY A 120 -21.58 -18.42 -1.00
CA GLY A 120 -22.63 -18.43 0.01
C GLY A 120 -23.91 -19.05 -0.54
N ARG A 121 -24.45 -20.02 0.19
CA ARG A 121 -25.83 -20.48 0.04
C ARG A 121 -26.76 -19.30 0.41
N PRO A 122 -27.68 -18.86 -0.44
CA PRO A 122 -28.54 -17.72 -0.12
C PRO A 122 -29.39 -18.04 1.11
N ARG A 123 -29.29 -17.21 2.16
CA ARG A 123 -30.16 -17.30 3.34
C ARG A 123 -31.57 -16.90 2.92
N LYS A 124 -32.47 -17.89 2.90
CA LYS A 124 -33.93 -17.71 2.76
C LYS A 124 -34.41 -16.82 3.91
N LYS A 125 -34.84 -15.59 3.62
CA LYS A 125 -35.46 -14.68 4.60
C LYS A 125 -36.83 -15.22 4.98
N SER A 126 -36.96 -15.75 6.19
CA SER A 126 -38.22 -16.06 6.85
C SER A 126 -38.42 -15.08 8.00
N GLY A 127 -39.59 -14.43 8.07
CA GLY A 127 -40.09 -13.82 9.30
C GLY A 127 -40.64 -12.40 9.16
N LYS A 128 -41.96 -12.29 9.03
CA LYS A 128 -42.77 -11.14 9.45
C LYS A 128 -42.59 -10.91 10.96
N GLN A 129 -42.60 -9.66 11.42
CA GLN A 129 -43.60 -9.08 12.35
C GLN A 129 -43.09 -7.73 12.93
N GLN A 130 -43.87 -6.68 12.67
CA GLN A 130 -44.50 -5.81 13.67
C GLN A 130 -43.59 -4.78 14.34
N THR A 131 -43.75 -3.52 13.93
CA THR A 131 -43.74 -2.39 14.86
C THR A 131 -44.87 -1.44 14.47
N SER A 132 -45.72 -1.23 15.46
CA SER A 132 -46.94 -0.45 15.51
C SER A 132 -46.76 1.01 15.12
N LEU A 133 -47.70 1.48 14.30
CA LEU A 133 -48.03 2.86 14.02
C LEU A 133 -49.16 3.29 14.96
N SER A 134 -48.92 4.29 15.80
CA SER A 134 -49.88 5.39 16.06
C SER A 134 -49.21 6.45 16.93
N VAL A 135 -48.86 7.56 16.29
CA VAL A 135 -48.56 8.85 16.92
C VAL A 135 -49.89 9.45 17.37
N ALA A 136 -49.98 9.77 18.65
CA ALA A 136 -50.99 10.66 19.20
C ALA A 136 -50.31 12.01 19.46
N GLU A 137 -50.79 13.09 18.85
CA GLU A 137 -50.81 14.41 19.47
C GLU A 137 -51.65 15.36 18.61
N ASP A 138 -52.92 15.52 19.01
CA ASP A 138 -53.79 16.64 18.65
C ASP A 138 -54.60 16.97 19.91
N ALA A 139 -54.32 18.11 20.53
CA ALA A 139 -55.22 18.79 21.46
C ALA A 139 -54.76 20.25 21.66
N ALA A 140 -55.55 21.14 21.04
CA ALA A 140 -56.00 22.48 21.45
C ALA A 140 -55.30 23.20 22.62
#